data_AF-A0A1W6TLD0-F1
#
_entry.id   AF-A0A1W6TLD0-F1
#
_cell.length_a   1.000
_cell.length_b   1.000
_cell.length_c   1.000
_cell.angle_alpha   90.00
_cell.angle_beta   90.00
_cell.angle_gamma   90.00
#
_symmetry.space_group_name_H-M   'P 1'
#
loop_
_entity.id
_entity.type
_entity.pdbx_description
1 polymer ?
#
loop_
_entity_poly.entity_id
_entity_poly.type
_entity_poly.pdbx_seq_one_letter_code
_entity_poly.pdbx_strand_id
1 'polypeptide(L)' 'MIKGTLISQAMCSSLENYIKEVVDSIEFDIERKLTDAEYNSVANQVTLAIEQITNEFNFKLV' A
#
# COMPACT_ATOMS: atom_id res chain seq x y z
N MET A 1 -16.45 -11.66 -17.72
CA MET A 1 -15.53 -10.84 -16.90
C MET A 1 -15.02 -9.70 -17.76
N ILE A 2 -15.36 -8.47 -17.39
CA ILE A 2 -15.01 -7.26 -18.15
C ILE A 2 -13.58 -6.86 -17.75
N LYS A 3 -12.75 -6.43 -18.71
CA LYS A 3 -11.34 -6.05 -18.52
C LYS A 3 -11.05 -5.16 -17.30
N GLY A 4 -12.01 -4.33 -16.87
CA GLY A 4 -11.89 -3.50 -15.67
C GLY A 4 -11.65 -4.29 -14.38
N THR A 5 -12.25 -5.47 -14.23
CA THR A 5 -12.11 -6.29 -13.00
C THR A 5 -10.68 -6.81 -12.82
N LEU A 6 -9.96 -7.10 -13.92
CA LEU A 6 -8.58 -7.60 -13.88
C LEU A 6 -7.58 -6.48 -13.52
N ILE A 7 -7.81 -5.26 -13.99
CA ILE A 7 -6.93 -4.11 -13.67
C ILE A 7 -7.05 -3.76 -12.19
N SER A 8 -8.27 -3.67 -11.66
CA SER A 8 -8.49 -3.40 -10.24
C SER A 8 -7.83 -4.46 -9.35
N GLN A 9 -7.95 -5.74 -9.69
CA GLN A 9 -7.27 -6.83 -8.98
C GLN A 9 -5.75 -6.69 -9.02
N ALA A 10 -5.17 -6.42 -10.19
CA ALA A 10 -3.73 -6.22 -10.33
C ALA A 10 -3.23 -5.03 -9.50
N MET A 11 -4.01 -3.94 -9.44
CA MET A 11 -3.68 -2.78 -8.60
C MET A 11 -3.77 -3.10 -7.11
N CYS A 12 -4.82 -3.79 -6.65
CA CYS A 12 -4.94 -4.21 -5.25
C CYS A 12 -3.77 -5.14 -4.84
N SER A 13 -3.42 -6.12 -5.67
CA SER A 13 -2.27 -6.99 -5.41
C SER A 13 -0.94 -6.21 -5.39
N SER A 14 -0.80 -5.17 -6.22
CA SER A 14 0.38 -4.30 -6.18
C SER A 14 0.48 -3.51 -4.88
N LEU A 15 -0.65 -3.04 -4.33
CA LEU A 15 -0.67 -2.33 -3.05
C LEU A 15 -0.31 -3.27 -1.90
N GLU A 16 -0.89 -4.46 -1.84
CA GLU A 16 -0.59 -5.47 -0.82
C GLU A 16 0.88 -5.88 -0.84
N ASN A 17 1.45 -6.09 -2.03
CA ASN A 17 2.87 -6.40 -2.19
C ASN A 17 3.76 -5.24 -1.71
N TYR A 18 3.39 -4.00 -2.04
CA TYR A 18 4.17 -2.83 -1.60
C TYR A 18 4.13 -2.65 -0.07
N ILE A 19 2.96 -2.83 0.56
CA ILE A 19 2.84 -2.83 2.02
C ILE A 19 3.77 -3.87 2.63
N LYS A 20 3.85 -5.07 2.05
CA LYS A 20 4.73 -6.14 2.53
C LYS A 20 6.22 -5.75 2.46
N GLU A 21 6.67 -5.18 1.35
CA GLU A 21 8.06 -4.71 1.19
C GLU A 21 8.41 -3.63 2.23
N VAL A 22 7.49 -2.69 2.49
CA VAL A 22 7.68 -1.65 3.52
C VAL A 22 7.78 -2.27 4.91
N VAL A 23 6.91 -3.23 5.23
CA VAL A 23 6.96 -3.96 6.49
C VAL A 23 8.28 -4.72 6.63
N ASP A 24 8.69 -5.47 5.60
CA ASP A 24 9.93 -6.25 5.61
C ASP A 24 11.16 -5.33 5.83
N SER A 25 11.17 -4.13 5.24
CA SER A 25 12.22 -3.12 5.48
C SER A 25 12.23 -2.62 6.92
N ILE A 26 11.08 -2.32 7.50
CA ILE A 26 10.99 -1.85 8.90
C ILE A 26 11.46 -2.94 9.84
N GLU A 27 10.99 -4.18 9.64
CA GLU A 27 11.37 -5.33 10.46
C GLU A 27 12.86 -5.64 10.40
N PHE A 28 13.48 -5.43 9.24
CA PHE A 28 14.93 -5.51 9.08
C PHE A 28 15.64 -4.45 9.91
N ASP A 29 15.19 -3.19 9.86
CA ASP A 29 15.82 -2.08 10.58
C ASP A 29 15.69 -2.18 12.12
N ILE A 30 14.55 -2.70 12.60
CA ILE A 30 14.30 -2.86 14.05
C ILE A 30 14.72 -4.24 14.59
N GLU A 31 15.27 -5.10 13.72
CA GLU A 31 15.71 -6.47 14.00
C GLU A 31 14.65 -7.35 14.70
N ARG A 32 13.37 -7.12 14.43
CA ARG A 32 12.26 -7.93 14.95
C ARG A 32 11.03 -7.88 14.04
N LYS A 33 10.14 -8.84 14.22
CA LYS A 33 8.81 -8.82 13.59
C LYS A 33 7.90 -7.77 14.21
N LEU A 34 7.06 -7.16 13.37
CA LEU A 34 5.96 -6.30 13.80
C LEU A 34 4.88 -7.16 14.46
N THR A 35 4.23 -6.58 15.46
CA THR A 35 2.96 -7.12 15.96
C THR A 35 1.85 -6.86 14.95
N ASP A 36 0.74 -7.61 15.03
CA ASP A 36 -0.41 -7.40 14.15
C ASP A 36 -0.93 -5.95 14.19
N ALA A 37 -0.89 -5.31 15.37
CA ALA A 37 -1.31 -3.92 15.53
C ALA A 37 -0.37 -2.95 14.80
N GLU A 38 0.94 -3.19 14.86
CA GLU A 38 1.95 -2.39 14.16
C GLU A 38 1.86 -2.59 12.65
N TYR A 39 1.72 -3.84 12.19
CA TYR A 39 1.49 -4.17 10.79
C TYR A 39 0.28 -3.42 10.23
N ASN A 40 -0.86 -3.50 10.91
CA ASN A 40 -2.10 -2.84 10.48
C ASN A 40 -1.95 -1.32 10.44
N SER A 41 -1.20 -0.75 11.39
CA SER A 41 -0.88 0.68 11.42
C SER A 41 -0.04 1.10 10.22
N VAL A 42 1.02 0.33 9.88
CA VAL A 42 1.87 0.57 8.70
C VAL A 42 1.06 0.44 7.42
N ALA A 43 0.27 -0.63 7.28
CA ALA A 43 -0.57 -0.87 6.11
C ALA A 43 -1.55 0.29 5.86
N ASN A 44 -2.17 0.81 6.93
CA ASN A 44 -3.08 1.95 6.85
C ASN A 44 -2.34 3.24 6.44
N GLN A 45 -1.17 3.51 7.01
CA GLN A 45 -0.36 4.69 6.65
C GLN A 45 0.10 4.65 5.19
N VAL A 46 0.56 3.50 4.70
CA VAL A 46 0.95 3.31 3.30
C VAL A 46 -0.23 3.52 2.36
N THR A 47 -1.40 2.97 2.71
CA THR A 47 -2.63 3.15 1.92
C THR A 47 -3.02 4.62 1.84
N LEU A 48 -3.08 5.32 2.97
CA LEU A 48 -3.42 6.74 3.02
C LEU A 48 -2.44 7.61 2.23
N ALA A 49 -1.13 7.32 2.30
CA ALA A 49 -0.12 8.05 1.55
C ALA A 49 -0.31 7.88 0.03
N ILE A 50 -0.61 6.67 -0.43
CA ILE A 50 -0.88 6.38 -1.84
C ILE A 50 -2.18 7.07 -2.30
N GLU A 51 -3.23 7.04 -1.47
CA GLU A 51 -4.48 7.75 -1.75
C GLU A 51 -4.28 9.26 -1.85
N GLN A 52 -3.52 9.86 -0.92
CA GLN A 52 -3.17 11.29 -0.94
C GLN A 52 -2.43 11.66 -2.24
N ILE A 53 -1.38 10.92 -2.59
CA ILE A 53 -0.64 11.13 -3.83
C ILE A 53 -1.56 11.00 -5.04
N THR A 54 -2.38 9.95 -5.09
CA THR A 54 -3.31 9.71 -6.21
C THR A 54 -4.30 10.86 -6.37
N ASN A 55 -4.84 11.36 -5.25
CA ASN A 55 -5.77 12.49 -5.25
C ASN A 55 -5.08 13.80 -5.67
N GLU A 56 -3.87 14.08 -5.16
CA GLU A 56 -3.08 15.25 -5.54
C GLU A 56 -2.71 15.24 -7.04
N PHE A 57 -2.37 14.08 -7.60
CA PHE A 57 -2.10 13.92 -9.03
C PHE A 57 -3.36 14.06 -9.88
N ASN A 58 -4.49 13.51 -9.43
CA ASN A 58 -5.78 13.67 -10.12
C ASN A 58 -6.23 15.13 -10.17
N PHE A 59 -5.93 15.93 -9.14
CA PHE A 59 -6.23 17.38 -9.16
C PHE A 59 -5.32 18.20 -10.09
N LYS A 60 -4.16 17.68 -10.50
CA LYS A 60 -3.24 18.37 -11.43
C LYS A 60 -3.51 18.08 -12.91
N LEU A 61 -4.36 17.11 -13.22
CA LEU A 61 -4.69 16.68 -14.58
C LEU A 61 -6.04 17.22 -15.10
N VAL A 62 -6.70 18.11 -14.33
CA VAL A 62 -7.96 18.79 -14.72
C VAL A 62 -7.69 20.25 -15.06
#